data_AF-A0A6C0HSX6-F1
#
_entry.id   AF-A0A6C0HSX6-F1
#
_cell.length_a   1.000
_cell.length_b   1.000
_cell.length_c   1.000
_cell.angle_alpha   90.00
_cell.angle_beta   90.00
_cell.angle_gamma   90.00
#
_symmetry.space_group_name_H-M   'P 1'
#
loop_
_entity.id
_entity.type
_entity.pdbx_description
1 polymer ?
#
loop_
_entity_poly.entity_id
_entity_poly.type
_entity_poly.pdbx_seq_one_letter_code
_entity_poly.pdbx_strand_id
1 'polypeptide(L)' 'MIIPIKCFSCGKVIADKYDYYCKEIKKAKHGKDVADIYFSKSNCEKTAEGLILDRLNITRLCCRRMMLTHVDIL' A
#
# COMPACT_ATOMS: atom_id res chain seq x y z
N MET A 1 -15.78 1.26 -4.49
CA MET A 1 -16.35 2.27 -3.59
C MET A 1 -15.18 3.09 -3.13
N ILE A 2 -15.32 4.40 -3.22
CA ILE A 2 -14.23 5.37 -3.06
C ILE A 2 -13.48 5.19 -1.73
N ILE A 3 -12.17 5.44 -1.75
CA ILE A 3 -11.33 5.34 -0.55
C ILE A 3 -11.79 6.34 0.52
N PRO A 4 -11.84 5.94 1.81
CA PRO A 4 -12.17 6.88 2.87
C PRO A 4 -11.22 8.08 2.91
N ILE A 5 -11.80 9.28 3.08
CA ILE A 5 -11.08 10.56 3.14
C ILE A 5 -10.01 10.54 4.25
N LYS A 6 -10.36 10.00 5.42
CA LYS A 6 -9.50 9.85 6.59
C LYS A 6 -9.48 8.41 7.08
N CYS A 7 -8.41 8.01 7.75
CA CYS A 7 -8.34 6.72 8.44
C CYS A 7 -9.33 6.67 9.62
N PHE A 8 -10.09 5.57 9.72
CA PHE A 8 -11.05 5.37 10.80
C PHE A 8 -10.44 5.35 12.21
N SER A 9 -9.18 4.92 12.36
CA SER A 9 -8.54 4.86 13.68
C SER A 9 -7.69 6.08 14.00
N CYS A 10 -6.87 6.53 13.04
CA CYS A 10 -5.86 7.58 13.28
C CYS A 10 -6.34 8.99 12.88
N GLY A 11 -7.43 9.13 12.13
CA GLY A 11 -7.91 10.42 11.61
C GLY A 11 -7.01 11.08 10.55
N LYS A 12 -5.86 10.47 10.21
CA LYS A 12 -4.94 10.94 9.16
C LYS A 12 -5.66 10.96 7.81
N VAL A 13 -5.47 12.01 7.03
CA VAL A 13 -5.95 12.10 5.64
C VAL A 13 -5.18 11.10 4.78
N ILE A 14 -5.92 10.28 4.02
CA ILE A 14 -5.40 9.17 3.19
C ILE A 14 -5.81 9.29 1.73
N ALA A 15 -7.01 9.81 1.44
CA ALA A 15 -7.57 9.77 0.09
C ALA A 15 -6.71 10.50 -0.96
N ASP A 16 -5.98 11.55 -0.56
CA ASP A 16 -5.04 12.28 -1.41
C ASP A 16 -3.89 11.41 -1.97
N LYS A 17 -3.59 10.28 -1.32
CA LYS A 17 -2.41 9.45 -1.61
C LYS A 17 -2.72 8.18 -2.38
N TYR A 18 -3.99 7.80 -2.51
CA TYR A 18 -4.36 6.51 -3.06
C TYR A 18 -4.02 6.39 -4.54
N ASP A 19 -4.36 7.40 -5.34
CA ASP A 19 -4.07 7.40 -6.78
C ASP A 19 -2.56 7.31 -7.05
N TYR A 20 -1.76 8.02 -6.26
CA TYR A 20 -0.30 7.94 -6.34
C TYR A 20 0.19 6.52 -6.01
N TYR A 21 -0.31 5.93 -4.92
CA TYR A 21 0.02 4.56 -4.52
C TYR A 21 -0.30 3.54 -5.62
N CYS A 22 -1.49 3.61 -6.22
CA CYS A 22 -1.89 2.73 -7.32
C CYS A 22 -1.01 2.92 -8.57
N LYS A 23 -0.65 4.17 -8.92
CA LYS A 23 0.25 4.47 -10.05
C LYS A 23 1.64 3.88 -9.82
N GLU A 24 2.20 4.04 -8.62
CA GLU A 24 3.53 3.50 -8.30
C GLU A 24 3.55 1.97 -8.27
N ILE A 25 2.47 1.32 -7.80
CA ILE A 25 2.34 -0.14 -7.88
C ILE A 25 2.27 -0.61 -9.32
N LYS A 26 1.49 0.06 -10.17
CA LYS A 26 1.41 -0.27 -11.61
C LYS A 26 2.79 -0.19 -12.26
N LYS A 27 3.55 0.89 -11.99
CA LYS A 27 4.93 1.03 -12.46
C LYS A 27 5.83 -0.09 -11.94
N ALA A 28 5.76 -0.41 -10.65
CA ALA A 28 6.57 -1.46 -10.04
C ALA A 28 6.25 -2.87 -10.59
N LYS A 29 4.98 -3.14 -10.95
CA LYS A 29 4.56 -4.44 -11.52
C LYS A 29 4.80 -4.57 -13.04
N HIS A 30 5.01 -3.47 -13.78
CA HIS A 30 5.26 -3.52 -15.23
C HIS A 30 6.67 -4.04 -15.59
N GLY A 31 7.66 -3.81 -14.73
CA GLY A 31 8.90 -4.60 -14.74
C GLY A 31 8.62 -5.91 -14.01
N LYS A 32 8.72 -7.05 -14.69
CA LYS A 32 8.39 -8.40 -14.17
C LYS A 32 9.37 -8.91 -13.08
N ASP A 33 9.70 -8.09 -12.08
CA ASP A 33 10.68 -8.42 -11.04
C ASP A 33 10.14 -8.32 -9.61
N VAL A 34 8.82 -8.27 -9.44
CA VAL A 34 8.20 -8.39 -8.12
C VAL A 34 7.60 -9.78 -8.02
N ALA A 35 8.46 -10.78 -7.83
CA ALA A 35 8.02 -12.11 -7.44
C ALA A 35 7.28 -12.01 -6.11
N ASP A 36 6.18 -12.76 -5.97
CA ASP A 36 5.50 -12.91 -4.70
C ASP A 36 6.48 -13.49 -3.68
N ILE A 37 6.93 -12.65 -2.75
CA ILE A 37 7.87 -13.05 -1.71
C ILE A 37 7.08 -13.93 -0.74
N TYR A 38 7.32 -15.23 -0.77
CA TYR A 38 6.80 -16.14 0.25
C TYR A 38 7.58 -15.94 1.54
N PHE A 39 6.86 -15.73 2.65
CA PHE A 39 7.44 -15.56 3.97
C PHE A 39 8.08 -16.88 4.43
N SER A 40 9.38 -17.03 4.21
CA SER A 40 10.17 -18.17 4.66
C SER A 40 11.03 -17.75 5.86
N LYS A 41 11.49 -18.72 6.68
CA LYS A 41 12.38 -18.42 7.82
C LYS A 41 13.68 -17.70 7.41
N SER A 42 14.07 -17.77 6.14
CA SER A 42 15.29 -17.19 5.58
C SER A 42 15.05 -15.93 4.75
N ASN A 43 13.81 -15.62 4.37
CA ASN A 43 13.50 -14.48 3.52
C ASN A 43 12.47 -13.55 4.17
N CYS A 44 12.97 -12.50 4.84
CA CYS A 44 12.18 -11.45 5.48
C CYS A 44 12.28 -10.13 4.69
N GLU A 45 12.03 -10.19 3.39
CA GLU A 45 12.03 -9.00 2.55
C GLU A 45 10.65 -8.35 2.46
N LYS A 46 10.62 -7.02 2.31
CA LYS A 46 9.36 -6.27 2.18
C LYS A 46 8.87 -6.33 0.73
N THR A 47 7.57 -6.59 0.56
CA THR A 47 6.89 -6.45 -0.73
C THR A 47 7.03 -5.03 -1.28
N ALA A 48 6.95 -4.87 -2.61
CA ALA A 48 6.95 -3.56 -3.26
C ALA A 48 5.89 -2.61 -2.68
N GLU A 49 4.70 -3.13 -2.35
CA GLU A 49 3.62 -2.40 -1.70
C GLU A 49 4.05 -1.82 -0.34
N GLY A 50 4.79 -2.60 0.46
CA GLY A 50 5.34 -2.16 1.74
C GLY A 50 6.39 -1.06 1.58
N LEU A 51 7.27 -1.18 0.59
CA LEU A 51 8.30 -0.18 0.29
C LEU A 51 7.68 1.16 -0.17
N ILE A 52 6.62 1.12 -0.99
CA ILE A 52 5.92 2.33 -1.44
C ILE A 52 5.19 3.00 -0.26
N LEU A 53 4.57 2.23 0.63
CA LEU A 53 3.94 2.77 1.85
C LEU A 53 4.96 3.38 2.81
N ASP A 54 6.17 2.81 2.89
CA ASP A 54 7.30 3.39 3.64
C ASP A 54 7.69 4.75 3.04
N ARG A 55 7.83 4.85 1.70
CA ARG A 55 8.15 6.12 1.00
C ARG A 55 7.08 7.20 1.21
N LEU A 56 5.81 6.81 1.34
CA LEU A 56 4.68 7.72 1.61
C LEU A 56 4.58 8.15 3.08
N ASN A 57 5.52 7.75 3.94
CA ASN A 57 5.52 8.03 5.38
C ASN A 57 4.21 7.59 6.06
N ILE A 58 3.61 6.48 5.60
CA ILE A 58 2.47 5.84 6.25
C ILE A 58 3.02 4.73 7.13
N THR A 59 3.54 5.08 8.31
CA THR A 59 4.17 4.11 9.23
C THR A 59 3.16 3.35 10.10
N ARG A 60 2.07 4.02 10.49
CA ARG A 60 1.03 3.44 11.35
C ARG A 60 0.25 2.35 10.64
N LEU A 61 0.13 1.18 11.29
CA LEU A 61 -0.58 0.01 10.76
C LEU A 61 -2.04 0.30 10.41
N CYS A 62 -2.76 1.06 11.24
CA CYS A 62 -4.16 1.39 11.01
C CYS A 62 -4.37 2.15 9.69
N CYS A 63 -3.47 3.09 9.38
CA CYS A 63 -3.52 3.87 8.16
C CYS A 63 -3.01 3.02 6.95
N ARG A 64 -2.11 2.05 7.15
CA ARG A 64 -1.69 1.07 6.11
C ARG A 64 -2.79 0.10 5.72
N ARG A 65 -3.54 -0.43 6.69
CA ARG A 65 -4.66 -1.34 6.45
C ARG A 65 -5.64 -0.74 5.43
N MET A 66 -5.95 0.54 5.59
CA MET A 66 -6.85 1.25 4.67
C MET A 66 -6.33 1.37 3.25
N MET A 67 -5.02 1.34 3.02
CA MET A 67 -4.46 1.33 1.65
C MET A 67 -4.41 -0.09 1.07
N LEU A 68 -3.99 -1.07 1.87
CA LEU A 68 -3.76 -2.44 1.41
C LEU A 68 -5.06 -3.21 1.15
N THR A 69 -6.09 -3.02 1.98
CA THR A 69 -7.35 -3.77 1.88
C THR A 69 -8.43 -3.02 1.10
N HIS A 70 -8.11 -1.86 0.51
CA HIS A 70 -9.09 -1.09 -0.24
C HIS A 70 -9.35 -1.72 -1.60
N VAL A 71 -10.62 -2.04 -1.87
CA VAL A 71 -11.07 -2.49 -3.19
C VAL A 71 -11.95 -1.41 -3.77
N ASP A 72 -11.49 -0.79 -4.86
CA ASP A 72 -12.34 0.13 -5.58
C ASP A 72 -13.28 -0.62 -6.53
N ILE A 73 -14.50 -0.81 -6.06
CA ILE A 73 -15.64 -1.43 -6.79
C ILE A 73 -16.30 -0.45 -7.79
N LEU A 74 -15.89 0.83 -7.84
CA LEU A 74 -16.40 1.80 -8.82
C LEU A 74 -15.49 1.83 -10.05
#